data_AF-A0A919IID3-F1
#
_entry.id   AF-A0A919IID3-F1
#
_cell.length_a   1.000
_cell.length_b   1.000
_cell.length_c   1.000
_cell.angle_alpha   90.00
_cell.angle_beta   90.00
_cell.angle_gamma   90.00
#
_symmetry.space_group_name_H-M   'P 1'
#
loop_
_entity.id
_entity.type
_entity.pdbx_description
1 polymer ?
#
loop_
_entity_poly.entity_id
_entity_poly.type
_entity_poly.pdbx_seq_one_letter_code
_entity_poly.pdbx_strand_id
1 'polypeptide(L)'
;MAEPATRQPRVVLLTLTYKLSDRLQTFISDLTKAGVQVDLLVTERRTVEDVELDDELVNVHHVFDKSEMYGHPLRWVERRVLFDVPTKVFTKTRELTREGERLRVLDRAALKARRGQAAVSQGIHHRLFWPVYKRARPLLLISRAKKITLKNIDIAGADRIIAADSAVVPLAWRLAKRYPGVHATTALNGKPWVK
;
A
#
# COMPACT_ATOMS: atom_id res chain seq x y z
N MET A 1 9.68 10.47 -46.05
CA MET A 1 9.71 9.54 -44.92
C MET A 1 9.65 10.40 -43.67
N ALA A 2 8.56 10.36 -42.91
CA ALA A 2 8.43 11.15 -41.69
C ALA A 2 9.39 10.55 -40.64
N GLU A 3 10.27 11.38 -40.07
CA GLU A 3 10.99 10.98 -38.86
C GLU A 3 9.98 10.51 -37.82
N PRO A 4 10.17 9.35 -37.17
CA PRO A 4 9.30 8.97 -36.07
C PRO A 4 9.43 10.08 -35.03
N ALA A 5 8.33 10.78 -34.74
CA ALA A 5 8.27 11.79 -33.69
C ALA A 5 9.02 11.23 -32.48
N THR A 6 10.10 11.90 -32.09
CA THR A 6 11.03 11.44 -31.05
C THR A 6 10.26 11.34 -29.74
N ARG A 7 9.73 10.15 -29.49
CA ARG A 7 9.00 9.83 -28.26
C ARG A 7 9.97 10.06 -27.12
N GLN A 8 9.61 10.99 -26.23
CA GLN A 8 10.39 11.19 -25.01
C GLN A 8 10.42 9.87 -24.23
N PRO A 9 11.61 9.40 -23.84
CA PRO A 9 11.74 8.16 -23.09
C PRO A 9 11.01 8.30 -21.75
N ARG A 10 10.38 7.22 -21.31
CA ARG A 10 9.50 7.22 -20.13
C ARG A 10 9.80 6.07 -19.20
N VAL A 11 9.95 6.36 -17.92
CA VAL A 11 10.29 5.38 -16.88
C VAL A 11 9.27 5.44 -15.75
N VAL A 12 8.84 4.28 -15.28
CA VAL A 12 7.95 4.15 -14.12
C VAL A 12 8.80 3.75 -12.92
N LEU A 13 8.90 4.63 -11.93
CA LEU A 13 9.65 4.39 -10.72
C LEU A 13 8.70 4.08 -9.56
N LEU A 14 8.88 2.93 -8.93
CA LEU A 14 8.06 2.45 -7.83
C LEU A 14 8.85 2.56 -6.53
N THR A 15 8.28 3.22 -5.53
CA THR A 15 8.78 3.18 -4.17
C THR A 15 7.63 3.17 -3.15
N LEU A 16 7.78 2.33 -2.12
CA LEU A 16 6.91 2.27 -0.94
C LEU A 16 7.66 2.71 0.33
N THR A 17 8.78 3.42 0.18
CA THR A 17 9.45 4.05 1.31
C THR A 17 8.69 5.30 1.76
N TYR A 18 8.91 5.70 3.03
CA TYR A 18 8.32 6.92 3.60
C TYR A 18 9.16 8.16 3.33
N LYS A 19 10.44 7.98 3.01
CA LYS A 19 11.39 9.02 2.60
C LYS A 19 12.15 8.54 1.37
N LEU A 20 12.41 9.45 0.43
CA LEU A 20 13.28 9.17 -0.70
C LEU A 20 14.74 9.17 -0.24
N SER A 21 15.46 8.08 -0.47
CA SER A 21 16.91 8.04 -0.23
C SER A 21 17.65 8.98 -1.18
N ASP A 22 18.76 9.57 -0.76
CA ASP A 22 19.59 10.46 -1.58
C ASP A 22 19.95 9.84 -2.94
N ARG A 23 20.32 8.55 -2.94
CA ARG A 23 20.59 7.79 -4.17
C ARG A 23 19.44 7.81 -5.17
N LEU A 24 18.21 7.73 -4.68
CA LEU A 24 17.02 7.74 -5.51
C LEU A 24 16.73 9.15 -6.04
N GLN A 25 16.97 10.17 -5.21
CA GLN A 25 16.84 11.57 -5.63
C GLN A 25 17.87 11.93 -6.71
N THR A 26 19.13 11.55 -6.52
CA THR A 26 20.18 11.71 -7.54
C THR A 26 19.80 10.99 -8.84
N PHE A 27 19.31 9.76 -8.73
CA PHE A 27 18.88 8.99 -9.90
C PHE A 27 17.71 9.65 -10.65
N ILE A 28 16.73 10.20 -9.95
CA ILE A 28 15.63 10.96 -10.58
C ILE A 28 16.18 12.22 -11.25
N SER A 29 17.07 12.96 -10.59
CA SER A 29 17.72 14.15 -11.17
C SER A 29 18.52 13.82 -12.44
N ASP A 30 19.21 12.68 -12.46
CA ASP A 30 19.96 12.24 -13.64
C ASP A 30 19.03 11.87 -14.81
N LEU A 31 17.85 11.30 -14.50
CA LEU A 31 16.82 11.01 -15.50
C LEU A 31 16.21 12.27 -16.08
N THR A 32 15.85 13.24 -15.24
CA THR A 32 15.23 14.50 -15.70
C THR A 32 16.22 15.34 -16.50
N LYS A 33 17.49 15.41 -16.08
CA LYS A 33 18.57 16.04 -16.88
C LYS A 33 18.77 15.40 -18.24
N ALA A 34 18.46 14.12 -18.39
CA ALA A 34 18.49 13.40 -19.66
C ALA A 34 17.20 13.56 -20.50
N GLY A 35 16.23 14.35 -20.03
CA GLY A 35 14.94 14.57 -20.71
C GLY A 35 13.99 13.38 -20.63
N VAL A 36 14.16 12.50 -19.64
CA VAL A 36 13.33 11.31 -19.44
C VAL A 36 12.12 11.68 -18.57
N GLN A 37 10.92 11.32 -19.02
CA GLN A 37 9.71 11.44 -18.20
C GLN A 37 9.69 10.35 -17.13
N VAL A 38 9.39 10.73 -15.89
CA VAL A 38 9.38 9.84 -14.74
C VAL A 38 7.98 9.81 -14.12
N ASP A 39 7.33 8.64 -14.12
CA ASP A 39 6.17 8.40 -13.27
C ASP A 39 6.63 7.84 -11.94
N LEU A 40 6.61 8.67 -10.91
CA LEU A 40 7.06 8.34 -9.56
C LEU A 40 5.89 7.89 -8.70
N LEU A 41 5.75 6.58 -8.45
CA LEU A 41 4.81 6.07 -7.46
C LEU A 41 5.46 6.10 -6.07
N VAL A 42 4.88 6.87 -5.15
CA VAL A 42 5.30 6.99 -3.75
C VAL A 42 4.17 6.61 -2.80
N THR A 43 4.53 6.25 -1.58
CA THR A 43 3.55 5.89 -0.54
C THR A 43 2.57 7.01 -0.25
N GLU A 44 3.08 8.21 0.03
CA GLU A 44 2.31 9.36 0.48
C GLU A 44 2.94 10.67 0.02
N ARG A 45 2.20 11.78 0.12
CA ARG A 45 2.67 13.10 -0.30
C ARG A 45 3.87 13.61 0.49
N ARG A 46 3.95 13.28 1.78
CA ARG A 46 5.08 13.65 2.65
C ARG A 46 6.41 13.04 2.22
N THR A 47 6.40 11.98 1.42
CA THR A 47 7.62 11.32 0.93
C THR A 47 8.44 12.21 0.00
N VAL A 48 7.80 13.19 -0.65
CA VAL A 48 8.40 14.11 -1.62
C VAL A 48 8.32 15.58 -1.19
N GLU A 49 7.79 15.87 0.01
CA GLU A 49 7.51 17.24 0.46
C GLU A 49 8.77 18.09 0.63
N ASP A 50 9.88 17.46 1.04
CA ASP A 50 11.17 18.11 1.25
C ASP A 50 12.15 17.88 0.07
N VAL A 51 11.66 17.42 -1.09
CA VAL A 51 12.50 17.07 -2.25
C VAL A 51 12.14 17.94 -3.44
N GLU A 52 13.14 18.61 -4.00
CA GLU A 52 12.99 19.39 -5.23
C GLU A 52 12.95 18.45 -6.43
N LEU A 53 11.77 18.32 -7.05
CA LEU A 53 11.51 17.52 -8.24
C LEU A 53 11.17 18.44 -9.40
N ASP A 54 11.53 18.01 -10.61
CA ASP A 54 11.16 18.72 -11.83
C ASP A 54 9.69 18.43 -12.17
N ASP A 55 8.80 19.39 -11.89
CA ASP A 55 7.36 19.23 -12.08
C ASP A 55 6.95 19.01 -13.55
N GLU A 56 7.80 19.35 -14.53
CA GLU A 56 7.51 19.12 -15.95
C GLU A 56 7.79 17.67 -16.36
N LEU A 57 8.82 17.06 -15.78
CA LEU A 57 9.29 15.72 -16.14
C LEU A 57 8.89 14.64 -15.13
N VAL A 58 8.48 15.01 -13.91
CA VAL A 58 8.16 14.06 -12.84
C VAL A 58 6.68 14.10 -12.48
N ASN A 59 5.96 13.05 -12.87
CA ASN A 59 4.58 12.82 -12.48
C ASN A 59 4.52 11.98 -11.20
N VAL A 60 4.18 12.62 -10.07
CA VAL A 60 4.11 11.94 -8.77
C VAL A 60 2.72 11.33 -8.54
N HIS A 61 2.69 10.03 -8.26
CA HIS A 61 1.49 9.26 -7.95
C HIS A 61 1.56 8.78 -6.50
N HIS A 62 0.55 9.10 -5.69
CA HIS A 62 0.50 8.71 -4.28
C HIS A 62 -0.38 7.47 -4.07
N VAL A 63 0.12 6.49 -3.31
CA VAL A 63 -0.64 5.28 -2.95
C VAL A 63 -1.76 5.59 -1.95
N PHE A 64 -1.53 6.54 -1.06
CA PHE A 64 -2.52 7.04 -0.11
C PHE A 64 -2.72 8.55 -0.26
N ASP A 65 -3.98 8.96 -0.23
CA ASP A 65 -4.34 10.36 -0.06
C ASP A 65 -4.40 10.74 1.43
N LYS A 66 -4.23 12.02 1.77
CA LYS A 66 -3.98 12.58 3.14
C LYS A 66 -4.89 12.04 4.27
N SER A 67 -6.04 11.45 3.96
CA SER A 67 -7.05 10.95 4.91
C SER A 67 -7.15 9.42 5.01
N GLU A 68 -6.53 8.65 4.11
CA GLU A 68 -6.85 7.22 3.97
C GLU A 68 -5.99 6.29 4.82
N MET A 69 -4.79 6.72 5.23
CA MET A 69 -3.87 5.88 6.01
C MET A 69 -4.40 5.58 7.42
N TYR A 70 -5.13 6.53 8.02
CA TYR A 70 -5.85 6.34 9.28
C TYR A 70 -7.29 5.86 9.09
N GLY A 71 -7.84 5.95 7.88
CA GLY A 71 -9.29 5.80 7.63
C GLY A 71 -9.74 4.47 7.03
N HIS A 72 -9.16 3.98 5.93
CA HIS A 72 -9.91 3.06 5.05
C HIS A 72 -9.10 2.03 4.24
N PRO A 73 -8.27 1.23 4.94
CA PRO A 73 -8.31 -0.24 4.77
C PRO A 73 -8.49 -1.00 6.10
N LEU A 74 -8.37 -0.27 7.23
CA LEU A 74 -8.52 -0.75 8.60
C LEU A 74 -9.82 -1.52 8.77
N ARG A 75 -10.96 -0.97 8.34
CA ARG A 75 -12.28 -1.58 8.55
C ARG A 75 -12.45 -2.97 7.95
N TRP A 76 -11.76 -3.39 6.89
CA TRP A 76 -11.99 -4.75 6.36
C TRP A 76 -11.23 -5.81 7.15
N VAL A 77 -9.99 -5.52 7.55
CA VAL A 77 -9.19 -6.41 8.41
C VAL A 77 -9.73 -6.36 9.84
N GLU A 78 -10.04 -5.16 10.35
CA GLU A 78 -10.71 -4.94 11.63
C GLU A 78 -12.07 -5.65 11.63
N ARG A 79 -12.88 -5.56 10.57
CA ARG A 79 -14.17 -6.28 10.49
C ARG A 79 -14.01 -7.80 10.39
N ARG A 80 -13.02 -8.33 9.66
CA ARG A 80 -12.78 -9.79 9.64
C ARG A 80 -12.20 -10.29 10.96
N VAL A 81 -11.16 -9.66 11.46
CA VAL A 81 -10.44 -10.10 12.67
C VAL A 81 -11.29 -9.88 13.92
N LEU A 82 -12.04 -8.77 14.04
CA LEU A 82 -12.90 -8.52 15.20
C LEU A 82 -14.27 -9.19 15.12
N PHE A 83 -14.83 -9.50 13.93
CA PHE A 83 -16.15 -10.15 13.86
C PHE A 83 -16.11 -11.66 13.61
N ASP A 84 -15.06 -12.23 13.00
CA ASP A 84 -14.97 -13.69 12.79
C ASP A 84 -14.42 -14.45 14.01
N VAL A 85 -13.71 -13.77 14.91
CA VAL A 85 -13.16 -14.38 16.13
C VAL A 85 -14.23 -14.56 17.23
N PRO A 86 -15.11 -13.58 17.55
CA PRO A 86 -16.11 -13.78 18.59
C PRO A 86 -17.25 -14.70 18.16
N THR A 87 -17.61 -14.75 16.87
CA THR A 87 -18.76 -15.56 16.42
C THR A 87 -18.53 -17.06 16.59
N LYS A 88 -17.29 -17.56 16.43
CA LYS A 88 -16.95 -18.98 16.68
C LYS A 88 -16.85 -19.34 18.16
N VAL A 89 -16.53 -18.37 19.03
CA VAL A 89 -16.46 -18.60 20.48
C VAL A 89 -17.86 -18.50 21.12
N PHE A 90 -18.74 -17.66 20.58
CA PHE A 90 -20.12 -17.52 21.06
C PHE A 90 -21.11 -18.55 20.48
N THR A 91 -20.82 -19.17 19.33
CA THR A 91 -21.66 -20.27 18.83
C THR A 91 -21.50 -21.55 19.66
N LYS A 92 -20.37 -21.74 20.34
CA LYS A 92 -20.18 -22.87 21.28
C LYS A 92 -20.83 -22.68 22.66
N THR A 93 -21.29 -21.48 23.01
CA THR A 93 -21.97 -21.22 24.29
C THR A 93 -23.49 -21.21 24.17
N ARG A 94 -24.03 -21.16 22.94
CA ARG A 94 -25.48 -21.15 22.71
C ARG A 94 -26.15 -22.52 22.83
N GLU A 95 -25.39 -23.61 22.86
CA GLU A 95 -25.90 -24.96 23.16
C GLU A 95 -26.04 -25.25 24.66
N LEU A 96 -25.46 -24.44 25.54
CA LEU A 96 -25.47 -24.64 27.00
C LEU A 96 -26.51 -23.80 27.76
N THR A 97 -27.38 -23.07 27.06
CA THR A 97 -28.34 -22.13 27.69
C THR A 97 -29.77 -22.41 27.27
N ARG A 98 -30.16 -23.68 27.39
CA ARG A 98 -31.57 -24.10 27.31
C ARG A 98 -32.00 -24.73 28.62
N GLU A 99 -31.99 -23.95 29.68
CA GLU A 99 -32.80 -24.20 30.89
C GLU A 99 -32.88 -22.92 31.73
N GLY A 100 -34.11 -22.53 32.06
CA GLY A 100 -34.47 -21.24 32.60
C GLY A 100 -33.99 -21.03 34.03
N GLU A 101 -33.58 -19.78 34.33
CA GLU A 101 -33.54 -19.08 35.64
C GLU A 101 -32.31 -18.17 35.86
N ARG A 102 -31.37 -18.06 34.92
CA ARG A 102 -30.15 -17.22 35.11
C ARG A 102 -30.17 -15.81 34.49
N LEU A 103 -31.34 -15.29 34.10
CA LEU A 103 -31.45 -13.99 33.42
C LEU A 103 -31.09 -12.77 34.30
N ARG A 104 -31.30 -12.82 35.63
CA ARG A 104 -31.00 -11.68 36.52
C ARG A 104 -29.52 -11.50 36.87
N VAL A 105 -28.73 -12.58 36.82
CA VAL A 105 -27.27 -12.51 37.09
C VAL A 105 -26.51 -12.05 35.84
N LEU A 106 -27.03 -12.40 34.66
CA LEU A 106 -26.48 -11.99 33.37
C LEU A 106 -26.60 -10.48 33.11
N ASP A 107 -27.67 -9.81 33.55
CA ASP A 107 -27.81 -8.36 33.38
C ASP A 107 -26.73 -7.57 34.15
N ARG A 108 -26.37 -8.00 35.36
CA ARG A 108 -25.31 -7.33 36.14
C ARG A 108 -23.93 -7.62 35.56
N ALA A 109 -23.71 -8.83 35.06
CA ALA A 109 -22.47 -9.20 34.37
C ALA A 109 -22.33 -8.46 33.03
N ALA A 110 -23.41 -8.27 32.29
CA ALA A 110 -23.46 -7.51 31.04
C ALA A 110 -23.23 -6.01 31.26
N LEU A 111 -23.76 -5.44 32.35
CA LEU A 111 -23.50 -4.05 32.77
C LEU A 111 -22.05 -3.83 33.21
N LYS A 112 -21.43 -4.80 33.91
CA LYS A 112 -19.98 -4.76 34.23
C LYS A 112 -19.11 -4.98 32.99
N ALA A 113 -19.52 -5.87 32.08
CA ALA A 113 -18.82 -6.11 30.82
C ALA A 113 -18.84 -4.85 29.93
N ARG A 114 -19.93 -4.08 29.90
CA ARG A 114 -20.01 -2.79 29.18
C ARG A 114 -19.00 -1.75 29.69
N ARG A 115 -18.68 -1.74 30.99
CA ARG A 115 -17.66 -0.82 31.56
C ARG A 115 -16.23 -1.31 31.34
N GLY A 116 -16.00 -2.63 31.26
CA GLY A 116 -14.70 -3.22 30.91
C GLY A 116 -14.40 -3.28 29.41
N GLN A 117 -15.42 -3.11 28.56
CA GLN A 117 -15.31 -3.33 27.12
C GLN A 117 -14.35 -2.35 26.42
N ALA A 118 -14.25 -1.11 26.89
CA ALA A 118 -13.35 -0.11 26.32
C ALA A 118 -11.87 -0.44 26.55
N ALA A 119 -11.52 -0.88 27.77
CA ALA A 119 -10.14 -1.26 28.12
C ALA A 119 -9.73 -2.60 27.48
N VAL A 120 -10.66 -3.56 27.42
CA VAL A 120 -10.44 -4.85 26.74
C VAL A 120 -10.33 -4.67 25.22
N SER A 121 -11.13 -3.76 24.64
CA SER A 121 -11.04 -3.38 23.22
C SER A 121 -9.66 -2.80 22.88
N GLN A 122 -9.15 -1.85 23.67
CA GLN A 122 -7.82 -1.29 23.42
C GLN A 122 -6.68 -2.30 23.62
N GLY A 123 -6.75 -3.16 24.65
CA GLY A 123 -5.73 -4.18 24.91
C GLY A 123 -5.68 -5.31 23.88
N ILE A 124 -6.85 -5.79 23.43
CA ILE A 124 -6.96 -6.80 22.38
C ILE A 124 -6.55 -6.20 21.03
N HIS A 125 -6.96 -4.96 20.75
CA HIS A 125 -6.55 -4.27 19.53
C HIS A 125 -5.02 -4.16 19.49
N HIS A 126 -4.35 -3.60 20.49
CA HIS A 126 -2.90 -3.43 20.39
C HIS A 126 -2.12 -4.77 20.33
N ARG A 127 -2.56 -5.80 21.08
CA ARG A 127 -1.81 -7.06 21.19
C ARG A 127 -2.03 -8.04 20.04
N LEU A 128 -3.23 -8.12 19.46
CA LEU A 128 -3.51 -9.00 18.32
C LEU A 128 -3.46 -8.29 16.96
N PHE A 129 -3.87 -7.01 16.88
CA PHE A 129 -3.92 -6.31 15.60
C PHE A 129 -2.53 -6.03 15.05
N TRP A 130 -1.61 -5.50 15.87
CA TRP A 130 -0.30 -5.05 15.38
C TRP A 130 0.55 -6.15 14.73
N PRO A 131 0.67 -7.36 15.30
CA PRO A 131 1.42 -8.45 14.68
C PRO A 131 0.82 -8.88 13.33
N VAL A 132 -0.51 -9.00 13.27
CA VAL A 132 -1.22 -9.38 12.03
C VAL A 132 -1.13 -8.27 10.99
N TYR A 133 -1.28 -7.01 11.41
CA TYR A 133 -1.16 -5.84 10.56
C TYR A 133 0.24 -5.72 9.97
N LYS A 134 1.31 -5.91 10.76
CA LYS A 134 2.69 -5.87 10.25
C LYS A 134 2.90 -6.85 9.10
N ARG A 135 2.20 -7.99 9.13
CA ARG A 135 2.29 -9.03 8.09
C ARG A 135 1.35 -8.78 6.90
N ALA A 136 0.18 -8.17 7.13
CA ALA A 136 -0.78 -7.83 6.08
C ALA A 136 -0.44 -6.52 5.34
N ARG A 137 0.29 -5.60 5.98
CA ARG A 137 0.63 -4.27 5.47
C ARG A 137 1.30 -4.30 4.09
N PRO A 138 2.31 -5.15 3.81
CA PRO A 138 2.90 -5.22 2.47
C PRO A 138 1.87 -5.58 1.39
N LEU A 139 0.94 -6.49 1.69
CA LEU A 139 -0.08 -6.92 0.73
C LEU A 139 -1.11 -5.81 0.44
N LEU A 140 -1.50 -5.06 1.47
CA LEU A 140 -2.39 -3.91 1.32
C LEU A 140 -1.75 -2.81 0.48
N LEU A 141 -0.49 -2.49 0.76
CA LEU A 141 0.29 -1.53 -0.01
C LEU A 141 0.37 -1.94 -1.48
N ILE A 142 0.71 -3.20 -1.74
CA ILE A 142 0.80 -3.73 -3.11
C ILE A 142 -0.57 -3.72 -3.81
N SER A 143 -1.66 -4.03 -3.12
CA SER A 143 -3.00 -4.02 -3.73
C SER A 143 -3.46 -2.61 -4.10
N ARG A 144 -3.18 -1.62 -3.24
CA ARG A 144 -3.49 -0.20 -3.49
C ARG A 144 -2.59 0.36 -4.60
N ALA A 145 -1.29 0.15 -4.48
CA ALA A 145 -0.30 0.53 -5.48
C ALA A 145 -0.69 -0.05 -6.85
N LYS A 146 -1.01 -1.34 -6.93
CA LYS A 146 -1.52 -1.96 -8.16
C LYS A 146 -2.75 -1.23 -8.72
N LYS A 147 -3.74 -0.87 -7.90
CA LYS A 147 -4.94 -0.17 -8.37
C LYS A 147 -4.61 1.19 -8.98
N ILE A 148 -3.70 1.94 -8.35
CA ILE A 148 -3.31 3.29 -8.79
C ILE A 148 -2.42 3.20 -10.03
N THR A 149 -1.39 2.36 -9.98
CA THR A 149 -0.50 2.11 -11.12
C THR A 149 -1.27 1.67 -12.36
N LEU A 150 -2.31 0.85 -12.22
CA LEU A 150 -3.12 0.40 -13.35
C LEU A 150 -4.14 1.44 -13.86
N LYS A 151 -4.50 2.43 -13.05
CA LYS A 151 -5.54 3.42 -13.40
C LYS A 151 -4.94 4.73 -13.90
N ASN A 152 -3.83 5.16 -13.31
CA ASN A 152 -3.30 6.51 -13.48
C ASN A 152 -1.93 6.52 -14.18
N ILE A 153 -1.25 5.38 -14.28
CA ILE A 153 0.07 5.28 -14.91
C ILE A 153 -0.07 4.47 -16.19
N ASP A 154 0.37 5.03 -17.32
CA ASP A 154 0.44 4.28 -18.57
C ASP A 154 1.72 3.43 -18.57
N ILE A 155 1.55 2.22 -18.05
CA ILE A 155 2.61 1.21 -17.99
C ILE A 155 2.93 0.65 -19.37
N ALA A 156 1.95 0.53 -20.26
CA ALA A 156 2.17 -0.04 -21.59
C ALA A 156 3.08 0.86 -22.44
N GLY A 157 3.03 2.18 -22.20
CA GLY A 157 3.91 3.16 -22.82
C GLY A 157 5.23 3.42 -22.08
N ALA A 158 5.55 2.71 -21.00
CA ALA A 158 6.82 2.88 -20.32
C ALA A 158 7.92 2.06 -21.01
N ASP A 159 9.14 2.61 -21.07
CA ASP A 159 10.31 1.88 -21.53
C ASP A 159 10.86 0.94 -20.45
N ARG A 160 10.71 1.33 -19.18
CA ARG A 160 11.18 0.54 -18.04
C ARG A 160 10.38 0.78 -16.77
N ILE A 161 10.23 -0.28 -15.97
CA ILE A 161 9.72 -0.24 -14.59
C ILE A 161 10.91 -0.42 -13.64
N ILE A 162 11.06 0.48 -12.68
CA ILE A 162 12.15 0.45 -11.70
C ILE A 162 11.56 0.27 -10.30
N ALA A 163 11.88 -0.84 -9.67
CA ALA A 163 11.57 -1.10 -8.26
C ALA A 163 12.70 -0.54 -7.39
N ALA A 164 12.48 0.61 -6.76
CA ALA A 164 13.52 1.28 -5.97
C ALA A 164 13.71 0.68 -4.56
N ASP A 165 12.76 -0.11 -4.07
CA ASP A 165 12.86 -0.82 -2.80
C ASP A 165 12.32 -2.25 -2.86
N SER A 166 12.66 -3.07 -1.86
CA SER A 166 12.29 -4.49 -1.82
C SER A 166 10.79 -4.74 -1.69
N ALA A 167 10.03 -3.80 -1.10
CA ALA A 167 8.58 -3.97 -0.91
C ALA A 167 7.80 -3.81 -2.23
N VAL A 168 8.33 -3.07 -3.21
CA VAL A 168 7.70 -2.92 -4.53
C VAL A 168 8.10 -3.98 -5.55
N VAL A 169 9.12 -4.80 -5.29
CA VAL A 169 9.57 -5.85 -6.23
C VAL A 169 8.42 -6.78 -6.68
N PRO A 170 7.54 -7.29 -5.78
CA PRO A 170 6.44 -8.13 -6.22
C PRO A 170 5.43 -7.40 -7.10
N LEU A 171 5.26 -6.09 -6.93
CA LEU A 171 4.42 -5.27 -7.79
C LEU A 171 5.04 -5.11 -9.17
N ALA A 172 6.33 -4.73 -9.23
CA ALA A 172 7.08 -4.60 -10.47
C ALA A 172 7.05 -5.90 -11.29
N TRP A 173 7.27 -7.05 -10.64
CA TRP A 173 7.19 -8.36 -11.28
C TRP A 173 5.79 -8.65 -11.88
N ARG A 174 4.72 -8.34 -11.14
CA ARG A 174 3.34 -8.50 -11.62
C ARG A 174 3.03 -7.57 -12.81
N LEU A 175 3.58 -6.36 -12.80
CA LEU A 175 3.42 -5.41 -13.90
C LEU A 175 4.18 -5.88 -15.15
N ALA A 176 5.44 -6.31 -15.01
CA ALA A 176 6.20 -6.88 -16.13
C ALA A 176 5.51 -8.12 -16.73
N LYS A 177 4.93 -8.99 -15.88
CA LYS A 177 4.14 -10.14 -16.38
C LYS A 177 2.89 -9.71 -17.16
N ARG A 178 2.27 -8.60 -16.76
CA ARG A 178 1.07 -8.06 -17.43
C ARG A 178 1.42 -7.29 -18.70
N TYR A 179 2.57 -6.63 -18.72
CA TYR A 179 3.08 -5.81 -19.82
C TYR A 179 4.43 -6.37 -20.29
N PRO A 180 4.43 -7.48 -21.05
CA PRO A 180 5.66 -8.21 -21.39
C PRO A 180 6.65 -7.42 -22.26
N GLY A 181 6.20 -6.33 -22.90
CA GLY A 181 7.07 -5.41 -23.65
C GLY A 181 7.84 -4.41 -22.77
N VAL A 182 7.65 -4.44 -21.46
CA VAL A 182 8.24 -3.48 -20.51
C VAL A 182 9.14 -4.22 -19.53
N HIS A 183 10.43 -3.88 -19.53
CA HIS A 183 11.39 -4.51 -18.64
C HIS A 183 11.29 -3.94 -17.22
N ALA A 184 11.29 -4.82 -16.21
CA ALA A 184 11.40 -4.42 -14.82
C ALA A 184 12.82 -4.65 -14.30
N THR A 185 13.33 -3.70 -13.50
CA THR A 185 14.64 -3.80 -12.84
C THR A 185 14.59 -3.25 -11.43
N THR A 186 15.51 -3.67 -10.57
CA THR A 186 15.77 -3.05 -9.25
C THR A 186 17.01 -2.17 -9.28
N ALA A 187 17.67 -2.08 -10.43
CA ALA A 187 18.95 -1.42 -10.57
C ALA A 187 18.72 0.09 -10.73
N LEU A 188 19.15 0.86 -9.74
CA LEU A 188 19.20 2.33 -9.76
C LEU A 188 20.52 2.79 -10.40
N ASN A 189 20.84 2.26 -11.56
CA ASN A 189 22.05 2.56 -12.33
C ASN A 189 21.81 2.32 -13.83
N GLY A 190 22.61 2.99 -14.66
CA GLY A 190 22.58 2.85 -16.12
C GLY A 190 21.71 3.90 -16.83
N LYS A 191 21.62 3.77 -18.16
CA LYS A 191 20.71 4.56 -19.02
C LYS A 191 19.43 3.73 -19.27
N PRO A 192 18.41 3.75 -18.38
CA PRO A 192 17.23 2.89 -18.48
C PRO A 192 16.38 3.11 -19.74
N TRP A 193 16.64 4.19 -20.48
CA TRP A 193 15.98 4.56 -21.74
C TRP A 193 16.65 4.03 -23.01
N VAL A 194 17.83 3.41 -22.89
CA VAL A 194 18.48 2.74 -24.03
C VAL A 194 17.97 1.30 -24.06
N LYS A 195 17.24 0.95 -25.14
CA LYS A 195 16.79 -0.41 -25.42
C LYS A 195 17.97 -1.32 -25.72
#